data_AF-A0A7W4C7G4-F1
#
_entry.id   AF-A0A7W4C7G4-F1
#
_cell.length_a   1.000
_cell.length_b   1.000
_cell.length_c   1.000
_cell.angle_alpha   90.00
_cell.angle_beta   90.00
_cell.angle_gamma   90.00
#
_symmetry.space_group_name_H-M   'P 1'
#
loop_
_entity.id
_entity.type
_entity.pdbx_description
1 polymer ?
#
loop_
_entity_poly.entity_id
_entity_poly.type
_entity_poly.pdbx_seq_one_letter_code
_entity_poly.pdbx_strand_id
1 'polypeptide(L)'
;RLLIKGYLDLIAGRDFRLLMRKTKLKENELRDAITLIQSLNPRPGLLITAMDDEFVIPDVTVLKKNGRWVVELNPDNMPKIGVNQQYAAMARSSKNPSDSQFIRGHLQEAKWFIKSIESRN
;
A
#
# COMPACT_ATOMS: atom_id res chain seq x y z
N ARG A 1 23.11 31.66 8.64
CA ARG A 1 22.45 31.04 9.82
C ARG A 1 21.24 31.85 10.33
N LEU A 2 21.33 33.18 10.40
CA LEU A 2 20.23 34.06 10.84
C LEU A 2 18.92 33.84 10.05
N LEU A 3 19.01 33.80 8.72
CA LEU A 3 17.86 33.60 7.82
C LEU A 3 17.11 32.28 8.08
N ILE A 4 17.86 31.19 8.22
CA ILE A 4 17.32 29.83 8.41
C ILE A 4 16.62 29.69 9.78
N LYS A 5 17.17 30.31 10.83
CA LYS A 5 16.66 30.12 12.21
C LYS A 5 15.38 30.89 12.53
N GLY A 6 15.08 31.98 11.83
CA GLY A 6 13.99 32.87 12.25
C GLY A 6 13.25 33.60 11.15
N TYR A 7 13.62 33.42 9.88
CA TYR A 7 13.03 34.18 8.78
C TYR A 7 12.70 33.31 7.55
N LEU A 8 12.58 31.98 7.71
CA LEU A 8 12.18 31.08 6.62
C LEU A 8 10.79 31.42 6.08
N ASP A 9 9.84 31.76 6.94
CA ASP A 9 8.47 32.14 6.52
C ASP A 9 8.47 33.41 5.66
N LEU A 10 9.32 34.38 6.01
CA LEU A 10 9.47 35.62 5.22
C LEU A 10 10.13 35.36 3.86
N ILE A 11 11.04 34.38 3.78
CA ILE A 11 11.63 33.94 2.51
C ILE A 11 10.57 33.22 1.66
N ALA A 12 9.76 32.36 2.26
CA ALA A 12 8.66 31.67 1.58
C ALA A 12 7.61 32.67 1.04
N GLY A 13 7.29 33.71 1.82
CA GLY A 13 6.41 34.81 1.42
C GLY A 13 7.03 35.83 0.45
N ARG A 14 8.32 35.70 0.08
CA ARG A 14 9.08 36.64 -0.76
C ARG A 14 9.12 38.09 -0.23
N ASP A 15 9.04 38.28 1.09
CA ASP A 15 9.01 39.59 1.74
C ASP A 15 10.42 40.19 1.96
N PHE A 16 11.12 40.46 0.86
CA PHE A 16 12.53 40.90 0.88
C PHE A 16 12.75 42.24 1.59
N ARG A 17 11.78 43.15 1.51
CA ARG A 17 11.86 44.48 2.15
C ARG A 17 11.84 44.37 3.68
N LEU A 18 11.01 43.49 4.23
CA LEU A 18 10.95 43.24 5.66
C LEU A 18 12.18 42.48 6.14
N LEU A 19 12.65 41.51 5.33
CA LEU A 19 13.90 40.78 5.56
C LEU A 19 15.09 41.74 5.68
N MET A 20 15.31 42.62 4.71
CA MET A 20 16.42 43.60 4.76
C MET A 20 16.36 44.47 6.01
N ARG A 21 15.17 44.92 6.43
CA ARG A 21 15.01 45.71 7.66
C ARG A 21 15.37 44.92 8.92
N LYS A 22 14.97 43.65 9.01
CA LYS A 22 15.19 42.82 10.19
C LYS A 22 16.60 42.22 10.26
N THR A 23 17.22 41.92 9.12
CA THR A 23 18.56 41.34 9.05
C THR A 23 19.65 42.39 8.88
N LYS A 24 19.29 43.63 8.53
CA LYS A 24 20.21 44.74 8.21
C LYS A 24 21.20 44.41 7.09
N LEU A 25 20.87 43.42 6.24
CA LEU A 25 21.68 43.03 5.09
C LEU A 25 21.40 43.94 3.89
N LYS A 26 22.41 44.12 3.04
CA LYS A 26 22.24 44.78 1.75
C LYS A 26 21.51 43.85 0.78
N GLU A 27 20.86 44.42 -0.23
CA GLU A 27 20.06 43.68 -1.22
C GLU A 27 20.88 42.58 -1.92
N ASN A 28 22.11 42.89 -2.35
CA ASN A 28 22.99 41.92 -3.01
C ASN A 28 23.34 40.75 -2.08
N GLU A 29 23.69 41.02 -0.82
CA GLU A 29 24.05 39.99 0.17
C GLU A 29 22.84 39.09 0.51
N LEU A 30 21.65 39.70 0.59
CA LEU A 30 20.40 38.96 0.81
C LEU A 30 20.09 38.06 -0.38
N ARG A 31 20.28 38.55 -1.61
CA ARG A 31 20.06 37.80 -2.84
C ARG A 31 20.98 36.57 -2.91
N ASP A 32 22.28 36.76 -2.69
CA ASP A 32 23.25 35.66 -2.71
C ASP A 32 22.92 34.59 -1.66
N ALA A 33 22.53 35.02 -0.46
CA ALA A 33 22.14 34.12 0.61
C ALA A 33 20.86 33.32 0.28
N ILE A 34 19.87 33.95 -0.35
CA ILE A 34 18.64 33.27 -0.78
C ILE A 34 18.95 32.25 -1.88
N THR A 35 19.76 32.62 -2.87
CA THR A 35 20.16 31.72 -3.96
C THR A 35 20.87 30.48 -3.41
N LEU A 36 21.76 30.65 -2.44
CA LEU A 36 22.41 29.52 -1.76
C LEU A 36 21.39 28.63 -1.03
N ILE A 37 20.44 29.21 -0.29
CA ILE A 37 19.41 28.44 0.42
C ILE A 37 18.55 27.64 -0.56
N GLN A 38 18.17 28.24 -1.68
CA GLN A 38 17.34 27.59 -2.71
C GLN A 38 18.08 26.48 -3.48
N SER A 39 19.42 26.52 -3.54
CA SER A 39 20.21 25.44 -4.13
C SER A 39 20.25 24.17 -3.28
N LEU A 40 19.83 24.22 -2.02
CA LEU A 40 19.84 23.07 -1.12
C LEU A 40 18.62 22.19 -1.38
N ASN A 41 18.84 20.87 -1.41
CA ASN A 41 17.76 19.90 -1.47
C ASN A 41 17.19 19.70 -0.06
N PRO A 42 15.91 20.04 0.21
CA PRO A 42 15.30 19.86 1.53
C PRO A 42 15.05 18.39 1.89
N ARG A 43 15.05 17.48 0.90
CA ARG A 43 14.76 16.06 1.08
C ARG A 43 15.76 15.18 0.30
N PRO A 44 17.05 15.16 0.69
CA PRO A 44 18.07 14.40 -0.02
C PRO A 44 17.81 12.89 -0.01
N GLY A 45 17.14 12.37 1.04
CA GLY A 45 16.83 10.94 1.17
C GLY A 45 15.82 10.40 0.15
N LEU A 46 15.00 11.25 -0.47
CA LEU A 46 14.07 10.84 -1.53
C LEU A 46 14.78 10.29 -2.78
N LEU A 47 16.06 10.62 -2.98
CA LEU A 47 16.84 10.11 -4.11
C LEU A 47 17.33 8.67 -3.90
N ILE A 48 17.31 8.20 -2.66
CA ILE A 48 17.88 6.90 -2.26
C ILE A 48 16.76 5.89 -1.98
N THR A 49 15.61 6.37 -1.51
CA THR A 49 14.43 5.54 -1.29
C THR A 49 13.66 5.39 -2.59
N ALA A 50 13.71 4.19 -3.18
CA ALA A 50 12.68 3.78 -4.13
C ALA A 50 11.35 3.80 -3.39
N MET A 51 10.43 4.68 -3.83
CA MET A 51 9.04 4.53 -3.44
C MET A 51 8.55 3.29 -4.16
N ASP A 52 8.17 2.24 -3.43
CA ASP A 52 7.42 1.16 -4.04
C ASP A 52 6.12 1.78 -4.55
N ASP A 53 5.91 1.72 -5.87
CA ASP A 53 4.65 2.14 -6.47
C ASP A 53 3.54 1.25 -5.91
N GLU A 54 2.62 1.86 -5.18
CA GLU A 54 1.49 1.14 -4.60
C GLU A 54 0.47 0.87 -5.70
N PHE A 55 0.51 -0.34 -6.27
CA PHE A 55 -0.45 -0.77 -7.27
C PHE A 55 -1.76 -1.20 -6.62
N VAL A 56 -2.87 -0.60 -7.07
CA VAL A 56 -4.22 -1.08 -6.71
C VAL A 56 -4.56 -2.28 -7.59
N ILE A 57 -4.72 -3.44 -6.96
CA ILE A 57 -5.16 -4.66 -7.64
C ILE A 57 -6.69 -4.56 -7.87
N PRO A 58 -7.18 -4.61 -9.11
CA PRO A 58 -8.62 -4.50 -9.37
C PRO A 58 -9.32 -5.83 -9.07
N ASP A 59 -10.56 -5.75 -8.55
CA ASP A 59 -11.41 -6.92 -8.33
C ASP A 59 -11.94 -7.54 -9.63
N VAL A 60 -12.10 -6.72 -10.66
CA VAL A 60 -12.65 -7.09 -11.97
C VAL A 60 -11.85 -6.40 -13.06
N THR A 61 -11.52 -7.16 -14.11
CA THR A 61 -10.89 -6.62 -15.33
C THR A 61 -11.89 -6.67 -16.49
N VAL A 62 -12.02 -5.55 -17.21
CA VAL A 62 -12.88 -5.45 -18.39
C VAL A 62 -12.01 -5.34 -19.64
N LEU A 63 -12.09 -6.36 -20.51
CA LEU A 63 -11.27 -6.49 -21.71
C LEU A 63 -12.15 -6.59 -22.95
N LYS A 64 -11.78 -5.92 -24.03
CA LYS A 64 -12.48 -6.06 -25.32
C LYS A 64 -11.80 -7.16 -26.15
N LYS A 65 -12.42 -8.34 -26.22
CA LYS A 65 -11.93 -9.48 -27.02
C LYS A 65 -12.84 -9.67 -28.25
N ASN A 66 -12.27 -9.64 -29.45
CA ASN A 66 -13.00 -9.82 -30.73
C ASN A 66 -14.26 -8.95 -30.87
N GLY A 67 -14.13 -7.66 -30.51
CA GLY A 67 -15.24 -6.70 -30.61
C GLY A 67 -16.28 -6.78 -29.48
N ARG A 68 -16.20 -7.77 -28.58
CA ARG A 68 -17.10 -7.93 -27.43
C ARG A 68 -16.40 -7.56 -26.14
N TRP A 69 -17.14 -6.93 -25.23
CA TRP A 69 -16.68 -6.69 -23.87
C TRP A 69 -16.77 -7.99 -23.08
N VAL A 70 -15.66 -8.38 -22.45
CA VAL A 70 -15.53 -9.53 -21.59
C VAL A 70 -15.14 -9.02 -20.21
N VAL A 71 -15.89 -9.44 -19.20
CA VAL A 71 -15.68 -9.08 -17.80
C VAL A 71 -15.15 -10.32 -17.11
N GLU A 72 -13.95 -10.23 -16.53
CA GLU A 72 -13.27 -11.33 -15.83
C GLU A 72 -12.98 -10.90 -14.39
N LEU A 73 -13.37 -11.72 -13.42
CA LEU A 73 -13.00 -11.55 -12.01
C LEU A 73 -11.51 -11.84 -11.83
N ASN A 74 -10.84 -11.09 -10.95
CA ASN A 74 -9.43 -11.32 -10.66
C ASN A 74 -9.26 -12.63 -9.85
N PRO A 75 -8.59 -13.66 -10.41
CA PRO A 75 -8.40 -14.93 -9.69
C PRO A 75 -7.47 -14.80 -8.48
N ASP A 76 -6.63 -13.76 -8.41
CA ASP A 76 -5.74 -13.51 -7.27
C ASP A 76 -6.52 -13.12 -6.01
N ASN A 77 -7.77 -12.68 -6.16
CA ASN A 77 -8.67 -12.40 -5.05
C ASN A 77 -9.36 -13.66 -4.51
N MET A 78 -9.20 -14.82 -5.17
CA MET A 78 -9.78 -16.09 -4.72
C MET A 78 -8.73 -16.91 -3.94
N PRO A 79 -8.90 -17.10 -2.63
CA PRO A 79 -7.98 -17.96 -1.88
C PRO A 79 -8.13 -19.41 -2.34
N LYS A 80 -7.02 -20.06 -2.72
CA LYS A 80 -6.99 -21.49 -3.06
C LYS A 80 -7.05 -22.33 -1.79
N ILE A 81 -8.26 -22.73 -1.39
CA ILE A 81 -8.49 -23.52 -0.17
C ILE A 81 -8.80 -24.96 -0.56
N GLY A 82 -8.19 -25.92 0.14
CA GLY A 82 -8.41 -27.34 -0.06
C GLY A 82 -8.41 -28.10 1.26
N VAL A 83 -9.09 -29.25 1.27
CA VAL A 83 -9.09 -30.14 2.44
C VAL A 83 -7.92 -31.10 2.34
N ASN A 84 -7.15 -31.25 3.43
CA ASN A 84 -6.08 -32.24 3.50
C ASN A 84 -6.67 -33.67 3.49
N GLN A 85 -6.30 -34.44 2.45
CA GLN A 85 -6.84 -35.77 2.21
C GLN A 85 -6.41 -36.81 3.26
N GLN A 86 -5.25 -36.65 3.88
CA GLN A 86 -4.75 -37.58 4.90
C GLN A 86 -5.64 -37.55 6.14
N TYR A 87 -6.01 -36.36 6.62
CA TYR A 87 -6.95 -36.20 7.73
C TYR A 87 -8.36 -36.64 7.35
N ALA A 88 -8.79 -36.37 6.12
CA ALA A 88 -10.09 -36.86 5.63
C ALA A 88 -10.16 -38.40 5.60
N ALA A 89 -9.05 -39.09 5.35
CA ALA A 89 -8.98 -40.56 5.40
C ALA A 89 -9.09 -41.11 6.83
N MET A 90 -8.60 -40.39 7.84
CA MET A 90 -8.71 -40.79 9.26
C MET A 90 -10.17 -40.88 9.72
N ALA A 91 -11.09 -40.13 9.10
CA ALA A 91 -12.52 -40.25 9.34
C ALA A 91 -13.06 -41.67 9.09
N ARG A 92 -12.46 -42.41 8.14
CA ARG A 92 -12.85 -43.78 7.76
C ARG A 92 -12.03 -44.85 8.48
N SER A 93 -10.80 -44.52 8.89
CA SER A 93 -9.82 -45.48 9.43
C SER A 93 -9.62 -45.41 10.95
N SER A 94 -10.28 -44.47 11.64
CA SER A 94 -10.20 -44.36 13.10
C SER A 94 -10.81 -45.59 13.79
N LYS A 95 -10.06 -46.18 14.73
CA LYS A 95 -10.53 -47.28 15.59
C LYS A 95 -11.49 -46.81 16.68
N ASN A 96 -11.50 -45.52 16.99
CA ASN A 96 -12.36 -44.93 18.02
C ASN A 96 -13.56 -44.22 17.36
N PRO A 97 -14.81 -44.64 17.67
CA PRO A 97 -16.02 -44.05 17.10
C PRO A 97 -16.19 -42.55 17.39
N SER A 98 -15.78 -42.08 18.57
CA SER A 98 -15.86 -40.65 18.94
C SER A 98 -15.00 -39.80 18.02
N ASP A 99 -13.79 -40.25 17.74
CA ASP A 99 -12.79 -39.50 16.96
C ASP A 99 -13.18 -39.50 15.47
N SER A 100 -13.73 -40.62 14.98
CA SER A 100 -14.29 -40.70 13.63
C SER A 100 -15.46 -39.73 13.44
N GLN A 101 -16.36 -39.61 14.43
CA GLN A 101 -17.50 -38.70 14.36
C GLN A 101 -17.06 -37.23 14.43
N PHE A 102 -16.10 -36.91 15.29
CA PHE A 102 -15.50 -35.58 15.40
C PHE A 102 -14.86 -35.12 14.08
N ILE A 103 -14.00 -35.95 13.46
CA ILE A 103 -13.35 -35.63 12.18
C ILE A 103 -14.38 -35.48 11.06
N ARG A 104 -15.44 -36.30 11.04
CA ARG A 104 -16.51 -36.18 10.04
C ARG A 104 -17.28 -34.86 10.16
N GLY A 105 -17.55 -34.40 11.38
CA GLY A 105 -18.19 -33.11 11.64
C GLY A 105 -17.38 -31.95 11.05
N HIS A 106 -16.10 -31.85 11.40
CA HIS A 106 -15.22 -30.80 10.86
C HIS A 106 -14.99 -30.92 9.36
N LEU A 107 -14.97 -32.13 8.80
CA LEU A 107 -14.88 -32.31 7.35
C LEU A 107 -16.13 -31.76 6.63
N GLN A 108 -17.31 -31.94 7.24
CA GLN A 108 -18.55 -31.40 6.70
C GLN A 108 -18.54 -29.87 6.77
N GLU A 109 -18.15 -29.29 7.91
CA GLU A 109 -17.99 -27.84 8.08
C GLU A 109 -17.01 -27.24 7.05
N ALA A 110 -15.84 -27.88 6.87
CA ALA A 110 -14.85 -27.43 5.89
C ALA A 110 -15.39 -27.44 4.46
N LYS A 111 -16.16 -28.47 4.07
CA LYS A 111 -16.81 -28.53 2.75
C LYS A 111 -17.86 -27.44 2.58
N TRP A 112 -18.66 -27.19 3.60
CA TRP A 112 -19.64 -26.10 3.60
C TRP A 112 -18.97 -24.73 3.48
N PHE A 113 -17.84 -24.53 4.17
CA PHE A 113 -17.06 -23.31 4.12
C PHE A 113 -16.45 -23.06 2.73
N ILE A 114 -15.86 -24.07 2.09
CA ILE A 114 -15.33 -23.93 0.73
C ILE A 114 -16.46 -23.55 -0.24
N LYS A 115 -17.60 -24.25 -0.15
CA LYS A 115 -18.76 -23.98 -1.00
C LYS A 115 -19.36 -22.59 -0.77
N SER A 116 -19.35 -22.08 0.47
CA SER A 116 -19.86 -20.75 0.77
C SER A 116 -18.95 -19.64 0.26
N ILE A 117 -17.63 -19.86 0.23
CA ILE A 117 -16.67 -18.95 -0.41
C ILE A 117 -16.88 -18.91 -1.93
N GLU A 118 -16.99 -20.08 -2.57
CA GLU A 118 -17.20 -20.18 -4.02
C GLU A 118 -18.52 -19.54 -4.47
N SER A 119 -19.57 -19.61 -3.65
CA SER A 119 -20.88 -19.04 -3.98
C SER A 119 -20.99 -17.52 -3.77
N ARG A 120 -20.04 -16.90 -3.08
CA ARG A 120 -20.11 -15.48 -2.71
C ARG A 120 -19.62 -14.54 -3.83
N ASN A 121 -18.86 -15.07 -4.78
CA ASN A 121 -18.24 -14.38 -5.91
C ASN A 121 -18.75 -14.95 -7.24
#